data_AF-A0A0K1FHI5-F1
#
_entry.id   AF-A0A0K1FHI5-F1
#
_cell.length_a   1.000
_cell.length_b   1.000
_cell.length_c   1.000
_cell.angle_alpha   90.00
_cell.angle_beta   90.00
_cell.angle_gamma   90.00
#
_symmetry.space_group_name_H-M   'P 1'
#
loop_
_entity.id
_entity.type
_entity.pdbx_description
1 polymer ?
#
loop_
_entity_poly.entity_id
_entity_poly.type
_entity_poly.pdbx_seq_one_letter_code
_entity_poly.pdbx_strand_id
1 'polypeptide(L)'
;MRHLRRSSAAVLVVLLMFCAYMGFRYWKEHTPEAALAHIAHTVVAEDSVTFDQYVDTDAVLAGLSEDAAALLAENIDALHARHPSDWFFRHDAAFMEQYMAERRAADIAFARAMLDYYFDSSRVPISRTDGTARWASDEMRAFAAAYSVTVGAVRTDGDRAEADAVLRGNDSTYGRLMPTVALMLELARTADGHWKLVRVRTAADEDGFFALVDAAERYWALQGWD
;
A
#
# COMPACT_ATOMS: atom_id res chain seq x y z
N MET A 1 16.42 3.20 -16.69
CA MET A 1 15.48 4.33 -16.67
C MET A 1 14.08 3.89 -17.11
N ARG A 2 13.90 3.24 -18.27
CA ARG A 2 12.66 2.48 -18.60
C ARG A 2 12.26 1.42 -17.57
N HIS A 3 13.21 0.85 -16.82
CA HIS A 3 12.91 -0.12 -15.75
C HIS A 3 12.32 0.52 -14.48
N LEU A 4 12.55 1.82 -14.22
CA LEU A 4 11.98 2.48 -13.03
C LEU A 4 10.50 2.79 -13.20
N ARG A 5 10.06 3.19 -14.41
CA ARG A 5 8.64 3.37 -14.79
C ARG A 5 7.82 2.07 -14.76
N ARG A 6 8.48 0.91 -14.73
CA ARG A 6 7.82 -0.39 -14.80
C ARG A 6 7.53 -0.98 -13.42
N SER A 7 8.37 -0.73 -12.41
CA SER A 7 8.26 -1.34 -11.07
C SER A 7 7.51 -0.51 -10.03
N SER A 8 6.78 0.52 -10.46
CA SER A 8 6.43 1.66 -9.60
C SER A 8 4.94 1.76 -9.27
N ALA A 9 4.04 1.10 -10.00
CA ALA A 9 2.62 1.05 -9.65
C ALA A 9 2.36 0.27 -8.35
N ALA A 10 3.17 -0.76 -8.07
CA ALA A 10 3.12 -1.53 -6.82
C ALA A 10 3.62 -0.73 -5.59
N VAL A 11 4.40 0.34 -5.82
CA VAL A 11 5.04 1.12 -4.76
C VAL A 11 3.99 1.98 -4.06
N LEU A 12 3.17 2.73 -4.79
CA LEU A 12 2.21 3.66 -4.18
C LEU A 12 1.17 2.98 -3.27
N VAL A 13 0.71 1.77 -3.60
CA VAL A 13 -0.32 1.08 -2.80
C VAL A 13 0.24 0.51 -1.50
N VAL A 14 1.50 0.04 -1.51
CA VAL A 14 2.21 -0.37 -0.29
C VAL A 14 2.54 0.86 0.56
N LEU A 15 3.01 1.97 -0.05
CA LEU A 15 3.41 3.21 0.62
C LEU A 15 2.30 3.89 1.46
N LEU A 16 1.04 3.54 1.23
CA LEU A 16 -0.10 4.23 1.83
C LEU A 16 -0.67 3.55 3.08
N MET A 17 -0.22 2.35 3.44
CA MET A 17 -0.73 1.62 4.63
C MET A 17 -0.29 2.19 5.99
N PHE A 18 0.38 3.34 6.06
CA PHE A 18 1.36 3.62 7.11
C PHE A 18 1.04 4.70 8.15
N CYS A 19 -0.22 5.03 8.42
CA CYS A 19 -0.47 6.12 9.38
C CYS A 19 -1.65 5.87 10.34
N ALA A 20 -1.49 5.21 11.48
CA ALA A 20 -2.44 5.50 12.57
C ALA A 20 -1.75 5.53 13.94
N TYR A 21 -2.08 6.54 14.73
CA TYR A 21 -1.85 6.53 16.16
C TYR A 21 -3.15 6.91 16.84
N MET A 22 -3.69 6.00 17.63
CA MET A 22 -4.66 6.29 18.67
C MET A 22 -4.31 5.38 19.85
N GLY A 23 -3.83 6.00 20.93
CA GLY A 23 -3.44 5.28 22.13
C GLY A 23 -4.64 4.62 22.81
N PHE A 24 -4.55 3.32 23.12
CA PHE A 24 -5.38 2.70 24.14
C PHE A 24 -4.74 1.45 24.77
N ARG A 25 -4.99 1.31 26.08
CA ARG A 25 -4.40 0.37 27.05
C ARG A 25 -4.61 -1.13 26.74
N TYR A 26 -3.49 -1.87 26.70
CA TYR A 26 -3.10 -3.19 27.26
C TYR A 26 -4.11 -4.37 27.45
N TRP A 27 -5.41 -4.23 27.22
CA TRP A 27 -6.40 -5.30 27.52
C TRP A 27 -7.05 -5.95 26.29
N LYS A 28 -6.54 -5.69 25.08
CA LYS A 28 -7.20 -6.10 23.82
C LYS A 28 -6.33 -6.94 22.88
N GLU A 29 -5.26 -7.59 23.35
CA GLU A 29 -4.28 -8.31 22.49
C GLU A 29 -4.87 -9.36 21.51
N HIS A 30 -6.14 -9.77 21.66
CA HIS A 30 -6.81 -10.76 20.80
C HIS A 30 -8.06 -10.23 20.07
N THR A 31 -8.16 -8.92 19.90
CA THR A 31 -9.25 -8.30 19.10
C THR A 31 -8.71 -7.75 17.78
N PRO A 32 -9.52 -7.72 16.71
CA PRO A 32 -9.09 -7.16 15.43
C PRO A 32 -8.80 -5.65 15.54
N GLU A 33 -9.50 -4.91 16.41
CA GLU A 33 -9.21 -3.49 16.69
C GLU A 33 -7.82 -3.29 17.28
N ALA A 34 -7.39 -4.16 18.19
CA ALA A 34 -6.06 -4.06 18.76
C ALA A 34 -4.99 -4.44 17.77
N ALA A 35 -5.23 -5.46 16.93
CA ALA A 35 -4.30 -5.79 15.86
C ALA A 35 -4.06 -4.57 14.97
N LEU A 36 -5.12 -3.87 14.56
CA LEU A 36 -5.02 -2.62 13.79
C LEU A 36 -4.25 -1.52 14.54
N ALA A 37 -4.48 -1.36 15.84
CA ALA A 37 -3.74 -0.39 16.66
C ALA A 37 -2.25 -0.77 16.79
N HIS A 38 -1.93 -2.06 16.93
CA HIS A 38 -0.55 -2.55 16.97
C HIS A 38 0.15 -2.34 15.64
N ILE A 39 -0.47 -2.71 14.51
CA ILE A 39 0.07 -2.43 13.17
C ILE A 39 0.48 -0.96 13.06
N ALA A 40 -0.44 -0.08 13.40
CA ALA A 40 -0.23 1.34 13.27
C ALA A 40 0.92 1.86 14.17
N HIS A 41 1.07 1.31 15.38
CA HIS A 41 2.20 1.59 16.25
C HIS A 41 3.53 1.08 15.68
N THR A 42 3.57 -0.17 15.20
CA THR A 42 4.80 -0.82 14.70
C THR A 42 5.38 -0.14 13.49
N VAL A 43 4.52 0.46 12.67
CA VAL A 43 4.92 1.29 11.54
C VAL A 43 5.69 2.51 12.01
N VAL A 44 5.12 3.28 12.94
CA VAL A 44 5.75 4.51 13.45
C VAL A 44 7.01 4.21 14.24
N ALA A 45 7.03 3.10 14.96
CA ALA A 45 8.17 2.65 15.73
C ALA A 45 9.25 1.95 14.88
N GLU A 46 8.98 1.70 13.59
CA GLU A 46 9.81 0.88 12.71
C GLU A 46 10.16 -0.50 13.34
N ASP A 47 9.20 -1.13 14.03
CA ASP A 47 9.35 -2.44 14.69
C ASP A 47 8.87 -3.59 13.78
N SER A 48 9.81 -4.20 13.05
CA SER A 48 9.53 -5.34 12.17
C SER A 48 9.00 -6.57 12.89
N VAL A 49 9.51 -6.85 14.10
CA VAL A 49 9.17 -8.10 14.81
C VAL A 49 7.70 -8.10 15.20
N THR A 50 7.23 -6.98 15.75
CA THR A 50 5.82 -6.85 16.10
C THR A 50 4.96 -6.64 14.85
N PHE A 51 5.47 -5.99 13.79
CA PHE A 51 4.75 -5.86 12.53
C PHE A 51 4.40 -7.24 11.94
N ASP A 52 5.36 -8.17 11.88
CA ASP A 52 5.16 -9.53 11.37
C ASP A 52 4.18 -10.37 12.21
N GLN A 53 3.96 -10.01 13.48
CA GLN A 53 2.95 -10.65 14.32
C GLN A 53 1.53 -10.27 13.93
N TYR A 54 1.31 -9.06 13.41
CA TYR A 54 -0.01 -8.53 13.09
C TYR A 54 -0.27 -8.34 11.60
N VAL A 55 0.73 -8.49 10.74
CA VAL A 55 0.58 -8.42 9.28
C VAL A 55 1.09 -9.71 8.66
N ASP A 56 0.24 -10.35 7.87
CA ASP A 56 0.68 -11.36 6.91
C ASP A 56 1.15 -10.64 5.65
N THR A 57 2.40 -10.17 5.67
CA THR A 57 3.01 -9.39 4.58
C THR A 57 2.90 -10.10 3.24
N ASP A 58 3.04 -11.42 3.23
CA ASP A 58 2.97 -12.22 2.02
C ASP A 58 1.56 -12.25 1.43
N ALA A 59 0.55 -12.50 2.27
CA ALA A 59 -0.85 -12.46 1.86
C ALA A 59 -1.26 -11.06 1.39
N VAL A 60 -0.84 -10.01 2.11
CA VAL A 60 -1.15 -8.62 1.75
C VAL A 60 -0.54 -8.25 0.41
N LEU A 61 0.77 -8.49 0.20
CA LEU A 61 1.43 -8.14 -1.07
C LEU A 61 0.88 -8.95 -2.25
N ALA A 62 0.58 -10.23 -2.03
CA ALA A 62 -0.05 -11.07 -3.05
C ALA A 62 -1.45 -10.56 -3.41
N GLY A 63 -2.27 -10.21 -2.42
CA GLY A 63 -3.61 -9.66 -2.60
C GLY A 63 -3.57 -8.31 -3.31
N LEU A 64 -2.72 -7.38 -2.87
CA LEU A 64 -2.53 -6.08 -3.51
C LEU A 64 -2.17 -6.21 -4.99
N SER A 65 -1.25 -7.11 -5.33
CA SER A 65 -0.88 -7.31 -6.74
C SER A 65 -1.98 -7.98 -7.57
N GLU A 66 -2.83 -8.82 -6.98
CA GLU A 66 -4.01 -9.40 -7.65
C GLU A 66 -5.08 -8.33 -7.88
N ASP A 67 -5.44 -7.60 -6.81
CA ASP A 67 -6.47 -6.57 -6.84
C ASP A 67 -6.07 -5.42 -7.78
N ALA A 68 -4.81 -4.97 -7.75
CA ALA A 68 -4.32 -3.95 -8.67
C ALA A 68 -4.40 -4.39 -10.14
N ALA A 69 -4.08 -5.66 -10.44
CA ALA A 69 -4.17 -6.18 -11.80
C ALA A 69 -5.62 -6.19 -12.31
N ALA A 70 -6.55 -6.66 -11.48
CA ALA A 70 -7.98 -6.65 -11.81
C ALA A 70 -8.50 -5.21 -12.00
N LEU A 71 -8.23 -4.31 -11.04
CA LEU A 71 -8.67 -2.92 -11.10
C LEU A 71 -8.12 -2.19 -12.34
N LEU A 72 -6.85 -2.39 -12.68
CA LEU A 72 -6.24 -1.81 -13.89
C LEU A 72 -6.91 -2.34 -15.17
N ALA A 73 -7.12 -3.65 -15.27
CA ALA A 73 -7.70 -4.26 -16.46
C ALA A 73 -9.18 -3.88 -16.65
N GLU A 74 -9.97 -3.95 -15.58
CA GLU A 74 -11.40 -3.65 -15.60
C GLU A 74 -11.70 -2.17 -15.88
N ASN A 75 -10.80 -1.26 -15.50
CA ASN A 75 -11.01 0.18 -15.59
C ASN A 75 -10.12 0.87 -16.63
N ILE A 76 -9.48 0.12 -17.52
CA ILE A 76 -8.48 0.66 -18.45
C ILE A 76 -9.02 1.78 -19.35
N ASP A 77 -10.26 1.65 -19.84
CA ASP A 77 -10.89 2.68 -20.67
C ASP A 77 -11.13 3.99 -19.89
N ALA A 78 -11.52 3.87 -18.61
CA ALA A 78 -11.69 5.03 -17.74
C ALA A 78 -10.35 5.70 -17.45
N LEU A 79 -9.30 4.90 -17.20
CA LEU A 79 -7.94 5.41 -17.00
C LEU A 79 -7.40 6.10 -18.25
N HIS A 80 -7.65 5.54 -19.44
CA HIS A 80 -7.29 6.17 -20.71
C HIS A 80 -7.94 7.54 -20.87
N ALA A 81 -9.23 7.66 -20.54
CA ALA A 81 -9.95 8.92 -20.63
C ALA A 81 -9.46 9.96 -19.62
N ARG A 82 -9.09 9.53 -18.40
CA ARG A 82 -8.55 10.41 -17.35
C ARG A 82 -7.13 10.91 -17.66
N HIS A 83 -6.28 10.02 -18.15
CA HIS A 83 -4.85 10.26 -18.36
C HIS A 83 -4.44 9.96 -19.81
N PRO A 84 -4.98 10.68 -20.82
CA PRO A 84 -4.80 10.34 -22.23
C PRO A 84 -3.36 10.50 -22.74
N SER A 85 -2.54 11.28 -22.02
CA SER A 85 -1.13 11.47 -22.30
C SER A 85 -0.26 10.31 -21.84
N ASP A 86 -0.66 9.56 -20.81
CA ASP A 86 0.12 8.43 -20.34
C ASP A 86 -0.03 7.27 -21.34
N TRP A 87 1.11 6.83 -21.86
CA TRP A 87 1.20 5.72 -22.80
C TRP A 87 0.81 4.39 -22.15
N PHE A 88 0.97 4.24 -20.83
CA PHE A 88 0.62 3.02 -20.11
C PHE A 88 -0.89 2.76 -20.23
N PHE A 89 -1.73 3.77 -20.07
CA PHE A 89 -3.18 3.64 -20.20
C PHE A 89 -3.69 3.64 -21.66
N ARG A 90 -2.81 3.53 -22.67
CA ARG A 90 -3.23 3.36 -24.08
C ARG A 90 -3.37 1.91 -24.50
N HIS A 91 -3.05 0.99 -23.59
CA HIS A 91 -3.16 -0.44 -23.82
C HIS A 91 -4.55 -0.96 -23.44
N ASP A 92 -4.89 -2.18 -23.87
CA ASP A 92 -6.16 -2.83 -23.54
C ASP A 92 -6.06 -3.66 -22.26
N ALA A 93 -7.21 -4.18 -21.81
CA ALA A 93 -7.31 -5.01 -20.61
C ALA A 93 -6.44 -6.28 -20.70
N ALA A 94 -6.39 -6.93 -21.87
CA ALA A 94 -5.61 -8.15 -22.07
C ALA A 94 -4.10 -7.89 -21.91
N PHE A 95 -3.61 -6.77 -22.46
CA PHE A 95 -2.25 -6.32 -22.21
C PHE A 95 -2.01 -6.06 -20.72
N MET A 96 -2.94 -5.39 -20.03
CA MET A 96 -2.79 -5.09 -18.60
C MET A 96 -2.70 -6.35 -17.74
N GLU A 97 -3.57 -7.32 -17.96
CA GLU A 97 -3.54 -8.61 -17.26
C GLU A 97 -2.20 -9.32 -17.47
N GLN A 98 -1.75 -9.44 -18.72
CA GLN A 98 -0.48 -10.08 -19.04
C GLN A 98 0.71 -9.32 -18.42
N TYR A 99 0.73 -8.00 -18.60
CA TYR A 99 1.80 -7.14 -18.10
C TYR A 99 1.94 -7.25 -16.58
N MET A 100 0.83 -7.21 -15.84
CA MET A 100 0.84 -7.33 -14.39
C MET A 100 1.24 -8.75 -13.94
N ALA A 101 0.77 -9.79 -14.63
CA ALA A 101 1.15 -11.17 -14.34
C ALA A 101 2.65 -11.44 -14.51
N GLU A 102 3.26 -10.95 -15.59
CA GLU A 102 4.71 -11.08 -15.85
C GLU A 102 5.58 -10.42 -14.79
N ARG A 103 5.04 -9.39 -14.11
CA ARG A 103 5.77 -8.57 -13.15
C ARG A 103 5.55 -8.92 -11.69
N ARG A 104 4.43 -9.58 -11.38
CA ARG A 104 3.98 -9.91 -10.03
C ARG A 104 5.11 -10.34 -9.09
N ALA A 105 5.90 -11.33 -9.50
CA ALA A 105 6.99 -11.85 -8.65
C ALA A 105 8.08 -10.79 -8.37
N ALA A 106 8.47 -10.02 -9.38
CA ALA A 106 9.48 -8.97 -9.25
C ALA A 106 8.97 -7.78 -8.41
N ASP A 107 7.71 -7.40 -8.58
CA ASP A 107 7.10 -6.28 -7.84
C ASP A 107 6.87 -6.64 -6.37
N ILE A 108 6.42 -7.86 -6.07
CA ILE A 108 6.32 -8.36 -4.68
C ILE A 108 7.71 -8.43 -4.03
N ALA A 109 8.72 -8.94 -4.72
CA ALA A 109 10.08 -8.99 -4.19
C ALA A 109 10.65 -7.58 -3.95
N PHE A 110 10.35 -6.63 -4.83
CA PHE A 110 10.75 -5.23 -4.65
C PHE A 110 10.06 -4.58 -3.45
N ALA A 111 8.76 -4.81 -3.28
CA ALA A 111 8.01 -4.32 -2.11
C ALA A 111 8.55 -4.89 -0.79
N ARG A 112 8.89 -6.18 -0.74
CA ARG A 112 9.57 -6.77 0.43
C ARG A 112 10.92 -6.10 0.70
N ALA A 113 11.75 -5.91 -0.33
CA ALA A 113 13.04 -5.26 -0.16
C ALA A 113 12.91 -3.82 0.36
N MET A 114 11.89 -3.08 -0.08
CA MET A 114 11.57 -1.75 0.44
C MET A 114 11.18 -1.80 1.93
N LEU A 115 10.36 -2.77 2.35
CA LEU A 115 9.99 -2.97 3.75
C LEU A 115 11.19 -3.33 4.63
N ASP A 116 12.10 -4.19 4.14
CA ASP A 116 13.35 -4.51 4.82
C ASP A 116 14.15 -3.25 5.16
N TYR A 117 14.30 -2.32 4.22
CA TYR A 117 14.98 -1.03 4.45
C TYR A 117 14.18 -0.05 5.30
N TYR A 118 12.86 -0.22 5.37
CA TYR A 118 12.01 0.61 6.21
C TYR A 118 12.15 0.23 7.67
N PHE A 119 12.13 -1.06 7.99
CA PHE A 119 12.28 -1.51 9.37
C PHE A 119 13.74 -1.59 9.83
N ASP A 120 14.70 -1.60 8.91
CA ASP A 120 16.13 -1.50 9.23
C ASP A 120 16.78 -0.34 8.46
N SER A 121 16.66 0.86 9.02
CA SER A 121 17.29 2.07 8.48
C SER A 121 18.83 2.03 8.50
N SER A 122 19.43 1.14 9.30
CA SER A 122 20.89 0.97 9.39
C SER A 122 21.46 0.09 8.28
N ARG A 123 20.59 -0.66 7.59
CA ARG A 123 20.96 -1.57 6.51
C ARG A 123 21.63 -0.81 5.36
N VAL A 124 22.84 -1.23 5.00
CA VAL A 124 23.61 -0.62 3.91
C VAL A 124 23.20 -1.24 2.56
N PRO A 125 22.80 -0.45 1.55
CA PRO A 125 22.57 -0.97 0.20
C PRO A 125 23.89 -1.32 -0.48
N ILE A 126 24.03 -2.54 -0.98
CA ILE A 126 25.26 -3.03 -1.62
C ILE A 126 25.12 -3.20 -3.14
N SER A 127 23.90 -3.10 -3.67
CA SER A 127 23.61 -3.20 -5.09
C SER A 127 22.78 -2.01 -5.59
N ARG A 128 22.64 -1.88 -6.92
CA ARG A 128 21.74 -0.87 -7.51
C ARG A 128 20.27 -1.15 -7.16
N THR A 129 19.88 -2.40 -7.14
CA THR A 129 18.52 -2.82 -6.77
C THR A 129 18.25 -2.45 -5.32
N ASP A 130 19.22 -2.70 -4.44
CA ASP A 130 19.19 -2.34 -3.03
C ASP A 130 19.08 -0.83 -2.85
N GLY A 131 19.88 -0.06 -3.59
CA GLY A 131 19.80 1.40 -3.57
C GLY A 131 18.43 1.93 -4.00
N THR A 132 17.78 1.24 -4.96
CA THR A 132 16.42 1.60 -5.40
C THR A 132 15.38 1.25 -4.33
N ALA A 133 15.51 0.09 -3.67
CA ALA A 133 14.64 -0.29 -2.56
C ALA A 133 14.82 0.61 -1.34
N ARG A 134 16.06 1.01 -1.04
CA ARG A 134 16.40 1.98 0.03
C ARG A 134 15.77 3.34 -0.27
N TRP A 135 15.91 3.84 -1.50
CA TRP A 135 15.25 5.08 -1.92
C TRP A 135 13.73 4.97 -1.77
N ALA A 136 13.11 3.88 -2.24
CA ALA A 136 11.66 3.67 -2.11
C ALA A 136 11.21 3.61 -0.63
N SER A 137 12.05 3.06 0.25
CA SER A 137 11.83 3.09 1.71
C SER A 137 11.87 4.50 2.30
N ASP A 138 12.73 5.39 1.78
CA ASP A 138 12.74 6.80 2.19
C ASP A 138 11.49 7.54 1.70
N GLU A 139 11.04 7.26 0.47
CA GLU A 139 9.76 7.76 -0.03
C GLU A 139 8.60 7.29 0.88
N MET A 140 8.65 6.05 1.39
CA MET A 140 7.67 5.52 2.34
C MET A 140 7.62 6.29 3.64
N ARG A 141 8.76 6.72 4.18
CA ARG A 141 8.79 7.59 5.35
C ARG A 141 8.18 8.96 5.04
N ALA A 142 8.43 9.51 3.85
CA ALA A 142 7.83 10.77 3.43
C ALA A 142 6.30 10.68 3.31
N PHE A 143 5.77 9.60 2.72
CA PHE A 143 4.34 9.33 2.69
C PHE A 143 3.78 9.07 4.10
N ALA A 144 4.42 8.25 4.92
CA ALA A 144 3.97 7.98 6.29
C ALA A 144 3.90 9.25 7.15
N ALA A 145 4.80 10.21 6.95
CA ALA A 145 4.76 11.51 7.65
C ALA A 145 3.70 12.48 7.09
N ALA A 146 3.23 12.27 5.86
CA ALA A 146 2.34 13.17 5.15
C ALA A 146 0.85 12.80 5.28
N TYR A 147 0.54 11.62 5.79
CA TYR A 147 -0.82 11.08 5.82
C TYR A 147 -1.25 10.71 7.24
N SER A 148 -2.56 10.62 7.42
CA SER A 148 -3.20 10.08 8.62
C SER A 148 -4.30 9.11 8.19
N VAL A 149 -4.47 8.00 8.91
CA VAL A 149 -5.50 6.99 8.68
C VAL A 149 -6.50 7.08 9.82
N THR A 150 -7.77 7.13 9.47
CA THR A 150 -8.88 6.89 10.38
C THR A 150 -9.47 5.54 10.07
N VAL A 151 -9.48 4.64 11.05
CA VAL A 151 -10.14 3.34 10.93
C VAL A 151 -11.56 3.44 11.48
N GLY A 152 -12.52 3.01 10.69
CA GLY A 152 -13.93 2.92 11.04
C GLY A 152 -14.24 1.76 11.99
N ALA A 153 -15.53 1.43 12.10
CA ALA A 153 -15.97 0.32 12.92
C ALA A 153 -15.50 -1.02 12.33
N VAL A 154 -14.99 -1.91 13.18
CA VAL A 154 -14.60 -3.26 12.78
C VAL A 154 -15.83 -4.16 12.79
N ARG A 155 -16.03 -4.88 11.69
CA ARG A 155 -17.10 -5.86 11.50
C ARG A 155 -16.47 -7.25 11.55
N THR A 156 -16.84 -8.06 12.55
CA THR A 156 -16.28 -9.41 12.73
C THR A 156 -17.32 -10.46 12.36
N ASP A 157 -16.93 -11.44 11.55
CA ASP A 157 -17.71 -12.63 11.20
C ASP A 157 -16.83 -13.89 11.35
N GLY A 158 -17.07 -14.65 12.41
CA GLY A 158 -16.27 -15.82 12.76
C GLY A 158 -14.78 -15.48 12.91
N ASP A 159 -13.94 -16.11 12.08
CA ASP A 159 -12.49 -15.93 12.04
C ASP A 159 -12.04 -14.86 11.02
N ARG A 160 -12.97 -14.01 10.57
CA ARG A 160 -12.71 -12.87 9.67
C ARG A 160 -13.17 -11.57 10.29
N ALA A 161 -12.45 -10.50 10.00
CA ALA A 161 -12.89 -9.16 10.35
C ALA A 161 -12.56 -8.18 9.22
N GLU A 162 -13.41 -7.17 9.06
CA GLU A 162 -13.25 -6.11 8.07
C GLU A 162 -13.32 -4.75 8.75
N ALA A 163 -12.50 -3.81 8.28
CA ALA A 163 -12.54 -2.42 8.74
C ALA A 163 -12.37 -1.47 7.57
N ASP A 164 -13.27 -0.51 7.43
CA ASP A 164 -13.07 0.58 6.49
C ASP A 164 -12.01 1.53 7.05
N ALA A 165 -11.12 2.01 6.20
CA ALA A 165 -10.05 2.93 6.55
C ALA A 165 -10.03 4.09 5.58
N VAL A 166 -9.86 5.30 6.09
CA VAL A 166 -9.73 6.50 5.26
C VAL A 166 -8.40 7.16 5.55
N LEU A 167 -7.58 7.29 4.52
CA LEU A 167 -6.35 8.05 4.55
C LEU A 167 -6.66 9.50 4.18
N ARG A 168 -6.01 10.43 4.85
CA ARG A 168 -6.07 11.86 4.58
C ARG A 168 -4.67 12.45 4.55
N GLY A 169 -4.32 13.04 3.41
CA GLY A 169 -3.08 13.78 3.26
C GLY A 169 -3.15 15.13 3.97
N ASN A 170 -2.02 15.60 4.46
CA ASN A 170 -1.85 16.94 5.03
C ASN A 170 -1.43 17.98 3.97
N ASP A 171 -1.17 19.22 4.40
CA ASP A 171 -0.74 20.31 3.52
C ASP A 171 0.75 20.23 3.09
N SER A 172 1.41 19.08 3.22
CA SER A 172 2.74 18.88 2.65
C SER A 172 2.65 18.62 1.14
N THR A 173 3.78 18.68 0.45
CA THR A 173 3.86 18.32 -0.97
C THR A 173 3.37 16.88 -1.20
N TYR A 174 3.77 15.94 -0.33
CA TYR A 174 3.34 14.54 -0.41
C TYR A 174 1.86 14.36 -0.07
N GLY A 175 1.35 15.05 0.96
CA GLY A 175 -0.04 14.96 1.40
C GLY A 175 -1.03 15.49 0.35
N ARG A 176 -0.63 16.48 -0.45
CA ARG A 176 -1.44 17.00 -1.56
C ARG A 176 -1.53 16.08 -2.78
N LEU A 177 -0.65 15.08 -2.91
CA LEU A 177 -0.71 14.14 -4.03
C LEU A 177 -2.04 13.38 -4.04
N MET A 178 -2.48 12.95 -2.85
CA MET A 178 -3.72 12.22 -2.63
C MET A 178 -4.46 12.82 -1.42
N PRO A 179 -5.39 13.77 -1.63
CA PRO A 179 -6.09 14.40 -0.50
C PRO A 179 -6.82 13.38 0.39
N THR A 180 -7.41 12.35 -0.21
CA THR A 180 -8.03 11.25 0.53
C THR A 180 -8.03 9.96 -0.29
N VAL A 181 -8.04 8.81 0.40
CA VAL A 181 -8.40 7.52 -0.20
C VAL A 181 -9.11 6.63 0.84
N ALA A 182 -10.08 5.86 0.40
CA ALA A 182 -10.82 4.85 1.14
C ALA A 182 -10.28 3.45 0.81
N LEU A 183 -9.99 2.70 1.87
CA LEU A 183 -9.50 1.33 1.83
C LEU A 183 -10.38 0.45 2.71
N MET A 184 -10.35 -0.85 2.44
CA MET A 184 -10.94 -1.88 3.28
C MET A 184 -9.81 -2.80 3.75
N LEU A 185 -9.70 -2.97 5.06
CA LEU A 185 -8.71 -3.81 5.71
C LEU A 185 -9.38 -5.13 6.10
N GLU A 186 -8.84 -6.25 5.62
CA GLU A 186 -9.33 -7.59 5.98
C GLU A 186 -8.35 -8.26 6.93
N LEU A 187 -8.86 -8.73 8.06
CA LEU A 187 -8.12 -9.49 9.04
C LEU A 187 -8.61 -10.94 9.09
N ALA A 188 -7.67 -11.84 9.36
CA ALA A 188 -7.96 -13.24 9.65
C ALA A 188 -7.51 -13.58 11.06
N ARG A 189 -8.29 -14.40 11.75
CA ARG A 189 -7.89 -14.98 13.01
C ARG A 189 -6.92 -16.14 12.76
N THR A 190 -5.80 -16.12 13.47
CA THR A 190 -4.79 -17.18 13.44
C THR A 190 -5.20 -18.33 14.36
N ALA A 191 -4.54 -19.49 14.23
CA ALA A 191 -4.86 -20.68 15.02
C ALA A 191 -4.64 -20.51 16.53
N ASP A 192 -3.70 -19.65 16.92
CA ASP A 192 -3.43 -19.21 18.29
C ASP A 192 -4.35 -18.08 18.77
N GLY A 193 -5.29 -17.64 17.94
CA GLY A 193 -6.38 -16.74 18.32
C GLY A 193 -6.07 -15.25 18.16
N HIS A 194 -4.88 -14.89 17.67
CA HIS A 194 -4.50 -13.53 17.28
C HIS A 194 -5.14 -13.13 15.95
N TRP A 195 -5.09 -11.85 15.61
CA TRP A 195 -5.61 -11.33 14.35
C TRP A 195 -4.48 -10.77 13.51
N LYS A 196 -4.43 -11.16 12.24
CA LYS A 196 -3.49 -10.60 11.26
C LYS A 196 -4.22 -9.90 10.14
N LEU A 197 -3.71 -8.75 9.71
CA LEU A 197 -4.07 -8.15 8.43
C LEU A 197 -3.58 -9.06 7.31
N VAL A 198 -4.49 -9.45 6.42
CA VAL A 198 -4.22 -10.39 5.32
C VAL A 198 -4.55 -9.80 3.95
N ARG A 199 -5.32 -8.72 3.89
CA ARG A 199 -5.64 -8.04 2.63
C ARG A 199 -5.98 -6.58 2.85
N VAL A 200 -5.67 -5.77 1.86
CA VAL A 200 -6.10 -4.38 1.74
C VAL A 200 -6.76 -4.22 0.39
N ARG A 201 -7.98 -3.69 0.35
CA ARG A 201 -8.75 -3.47 -0.89
C ARG A 201 -9.16 -2.02 -1.01
N THR A 202 -9.57 -1.64 -2.21
CA THR A 202 -10.23 -0.37 -2.48
C THR A 202 -11.27 -0.57 -3.57
N ALA A 203 -12.25 0.34 -3.64
CA ALA A 203 -13.27 0.32 -4.67
C ALA A 203 -12.78 1.03 -5.95
N ALA A 204 -13.37 0.67 -7.09
CA ALA A 204 -13.13 1.35 -8.37
C ALA A 204 -13.90 2.68 -8.47
N ASP A 205 -13.61 3.62 -7.57
CA ASP A 205 -14.25 4.93 -7.50
C ASP A 205 -13.26 6.08 -7.25
N GLU A 206 -13.77 7.31 -7.22
CA GLU A 206 -12.99 8.55 -7.07
C GLU A 206 -12.26 8.65 -5.74
N ASP A 207 -12.78 8.01 -4.70
CA ASP A 207 -12.18 7.99 -3.38
C ASP A 207 -11.32 6.73 -3.17
N GLY A 208 -11.24 5.83 -4.14
CA GLY A 208 -10.53 4.56 -4.04
C GLY A 208 -9.41 4.43 -5.07
N PHE A 209 -9.58 3.48 -5.99
CA PHE A 209 -8.62 3.17 -7.03
C PHE A 209 -8.23 4.37 -7.89
N PHE A 210 -9.18 5.21 -8.30
CA PHE A 210 -8.86 6.36 -9.14
C PHE A 210 -8.05 7.43 -8.37
N ALA A 211 -8.31 7.62 -7.08
CA ALA A 211 -7.47 8.49 -6.24
C ALA A 211 -6.02 8.00 -6.18
N LEU A 212 -5.80 6.68 -6.07
CA LEU A 212 -4.45 6.08 -6.05
C LEU A 212 -3.72 6.30 -7.38
N VAL A 213 -4.39 6.08 -8.51
CA VAL A 213 -3.78 6.28 -9.83
C VAL A 213 -3.48 7.76 -10.07
N ASP A 214 -4.42 8.65 -9.78
CA ASP A 214 -4.21 10.10 -9.93
C ASP A 214 -3.05 10.59 -9.05
N ALA A 215 -2.90 10.04 -7.84
CA ALA A 215 -1.79 10.34 -6.96
C ALA A 215 -0.45 9.86 -7.53
N ALA A 216 -0.41 8.68 -8.15
CA ALA A 216 0.77 8.18 -8.85
C ALA A 216 1.17 9.11 -9.99
N GLU A 217 0.22 9.53 -10.84
CA GLU A 217 0.48 10.46 -11.94
C GLU A 217 1.03 11.81 -11.46
N ARG A 218 0.42 12.38 -10.39
CA ARG A 218 0.93 13.60 -9.76
C ARG A 218 2.31 13.42 -9.16
N TYR A 219 2.59 12.25 -8.58
CA TYR A 219 3.91 11.93 -8.04
C TYR A 219 4.97 11.86 -9.14
N TRP A 220 4.66 11.28 -10.30
CA TRP A 220 5.60 11.26 -11.43
C TRP A 220 5.93 12.66 -11.93
N ALA A 221 4.91 13.50 -12.10
CA ALA A 221 5.12 14.90 -12.45
C ALA A 221 5.98 15.64 -11.40
N LEU A 222 5.75 15.37 -10.10
CA LEU A 222 6.56 15.94 -9.01
C LEU A 222 8.04 15.51 -9.09
N GLN A 223 8.31 14.27 -9.48
CA GLN A 223 9.67 13.74 -9.67
C GLN A 223 10.32 14.25 -10.98
N GLY A 224 9.62 15.09 -11.75
CA GLY A 224 10.08 15.61 -13.03
C GLY A 224 10.03 14.58 -14.15
N TRP A 225 9.15 13.59 -14.04
CA TRP A 225 8.97 12.54 -15.03
C TRP A 225 7.73 12.85 -15.86
N ASP A 226 7.95 13.35 -17.08
CA ASP A 226 6.92 13.48 -18.13
C ASP A 226 6.86 12.19 -19.00
#